data_AF-A0A6G2QU36-F1
#
_entry.id   AF-A0A6G2QU36-F1
#
_cell.length_a   1.000
_cell.length_b   1.000
_cell.length_c   1.000
_cell.angle_alpha   90.00
_cell.angle_beta   90.00
_cell.angle_gamma   90.00
#
_symmetry.space_group_name_H-M   'P 1'
#
loop_
_entity.id
_entity.type
_entity.pdbx_description
1 polymer ?
#
loop_
_entity_poly.entity_id
_entity_poly.type
_entity_poly.pdbx_seq_one_letter_code
_entity_poly.pdbx_strand_id
1 'polypeptide(L)' 'RRGPLVAYLYRVDLALPVRPMTPARWAALAKANAARRTCPECGRDAGYVIPSSLGMCTPCAFPDEQCAA' A
#
# COMPACT_ATOMS: atom_id res chain seq x y z
N ARG A 1 27.35 -15.29 -1.96
CA ARG A 1 27.35 -14.02 -2.73
C ARG A 1 26.24 -14.12 -3.77
N ARG A 2 25.34 -13.13 -3.91
CA ARG A 2 24.39 -13.09 -5.04
C ARG A 2 25.16 -12.77 -6.32
N GLY A 3 24.79 -13.41 -7.43
CA GLY A 3 25.30 -13.06 -8.76
C GLY A 3 24.91 -11.63 -9.16
N PRO A 4 25.49 -11.10 -10.26
CA PRO A 4 25.16 -9.76 -10.73
C PRO A 4 23.66 -9.64 -11.06
N LEU A 5 23.04 -8.56 -10.58
CA LEU A 5 21.66 -8.23 -10.90
C LEU A 5 21.64 -7.48 -12.23
N VAL A 6 20.96 -8.06 -13.22
CA VAL A 6 20.83 -7.48 -14.56
C VAL A 6 19.46 -6.82 -14.68
N ALA A 7 19.41 -5.57 -15.13
CA ALA A 7 18.18 -4.86 -15.46
C ALA A 7 18.17 -4.54 -16.96
N TYR A 8 17.22 -5.11 -17.69
CA TYR A 8 17.04 -4.83 -19.11
C TYR A 8 16.37 -3.46 -19.29
N LEU A 9 16.97 -2.60 -20.11
CA LEU A 9 16.36 -1.34 -20.53
C LEU A 9 15.45 -1.60 -21.74
N TYR A 10 14.14 -1.66 -21.50
CA TYR A 10 13.17 -1.82 -22.57
C TYR A 10 12.88 -0.50 -23.27
N ARG A 11 12.61 -0.59 -24.58
CA ARG A 11 12.25 0.52 -25.43
C ARG A 11 10.81 0.97 -25.17
N VAL A 12 10.64 2.23 -24.75
CA VAL A 12 9.32 2.82 -24.43
C VAL A 12 8.43 2.94 -25.66
N ASP A 13 9.01 3.12 -26.84
CA ASP A 13 8.28 3.27 -28.10
C ASP A 13 7.59 1.98 -28.57
N LEU A 14 8.02 0.83 -28.05
CA LEU A 14 7.38 -0.47 -28.31
C LEU A 14 6.36 -0.84 -27.21
N ALA A 15 6.12 0.03 -26.24
CA ALA A 15 5.19 -0.25 -25.16
C ALA A 15 3.75 -0.30 -25.69
N LEU A 16 3.07 -1.41 -25.40
CA LEU A 16 1.65 -1.55 -25.66
C LEU A 16 0.83 -0.78 -24.61
N PRO A 17 -0.35 -0.24 -24.98
CA PRO A 17 -1.22 0.42 -24.03
C PRO A 17 -1.67 -0.55 -22.93
N VAL A 18 -1.62 -0.09 -21.68
CA VAL A 18 -2.18 -0.84 -20.56
C VAL A 18 -3.69 -0.92 -20.72
N ARG A 19 -4.29 -2.05 -20.32
CA ARG A 19 -5.75 -2.22 -20.31
C ARG A 19 -6.41 -1.05 -19.58
N PRO A 20 -7.39 -0.36 -20.18
CA PRO A 20 -8.00 0.81 -19.58
C PRO A 20 -8.66 0.44 -18.24
N MET A 21 -8.65 1.42 -17.35
CA MET A 21 -9.25 1.26 -16.04
C MET A 21 -10.77 1.36 -16.17
N THR A 22 -11.49 0.45 -15.51
CA THR A 22 -12.97 0.46 -15.51
C THR A 22 -13.49 0.99 -14.18
N PRO A 23 -14.69 1.59 -14.13
CA PRO A 23 -15.31 2.00 -12.87
C PRO A 23 -15.34 0.89 -11.81
N ALA A 24 -15.62 -0.35 -12.22
CA ALA A 24 -15.61 -1.52 -11.33
C ALA A 24 -14.21 -1.79 -10.74
N ARG A 25 -13.15 -1.66 -11.55
CA ARG A 25 -11.77 -1.81 -11.05
C ARG A 25 -11.40 -0.69 -10.07
N TRP A 26 -11.85 0.55 -10.33
CA TRP A 26 -11.63 1.67 -9.40
C TRP A 26 -12.28 1.39 -8.04
N ALA A 27 -13.55 0.95 -8.06
CA ALA A 27 -14.27 0.59 -6.83
C ALA A 27 -13.58 -0.57 -6.08
N ALA A 28 -13.11 -1.60 -6.79
CA ALA A 28 -12.38 -2.71 -6.19
C ALA A 28 -11.09 -2.26 -5.51
N LEU A 29 -10.29 -1.39 -6.16
CA LEU A 29 -9.07 -0.84 -5.57
C LEU A 29 -9.38 0.06 -4.37
N ALA A 30 -10.42 0.88 -4.45
CA ALA A 30 -10.84 1.73 -3.33
C ALA A 30 -11.21 0.87 -2.11
N LYS A 31 -11.99 -0.20 -2.31
CA LYS A 31 -12.34 -1.15 -1.25
C LYS A 31 -11.12 -1.87 -0.67
N ALA A 32 -10.20 -2.31 -1.52
CA ALA A 32 -8.96 -2.97 -1.09
C ALA A 32 -8.02 -2.01 -0.33
N ASN A 33 -7.99 -0.73 -0.70
CA ASN A 33 -7.22 0.29 0.01
C ASN A 33 -7.87 0.63 1.35
N ALA A 34 -9.20 0.77 1.41
CA ALA A 34 -9.92 1.00 2.66
C ALA A 34 -9.62 -0.13 3.67
N ALA A 35 -9.75 -1.40 3.25
CA ALA A 35 -9.45 -2.55 4.10
C ALA A 35 -8.00 -2.57 4.62
N ARG A 36 -7.03 -2.12 3.82
CA ARG A 36 -5.61 -2.04 4.22
C ARG A 36 -5.29 -0.86 5.14
N ARG A 37 -6.18 0.13 5.23
CA ARG A 37 -6.01 1.34 6.03
C ARG A 37 -6.84 1.33 7.31
N THR A 38 -7.92 0.56 7.35
CA THR A 38 -8.73 0.39 8.56
C THR A 38 -7.99 -0.47 9.57
N CYS A 39 -7.72 0.08 10.75
CA CYS A 39 -7.09 -0.65 11.84
C CYS A 39 -8.04 -1.70 12.41
N PRO A 40 -7.61 -2.96 12.57
CA PRO A 40 -8.45 -3.99 13.18
C PRO A 40 -8.72 -3.73 14.67
N GLU A 41 -7.82 -3.05 15.39
CA GLU A 41 -7.95 -2.78 16.82
C GLU A 41 -8.90 -1.62 17.13
N CYS A 42 -8.74 -0.48 16.45
CA CYS A 42 -9.53 0.72 16.74
C CYS A 42 -10.61 1.03 15.70
N GLY A 43 -10.68 0.26 14.60
CA GLY A 43 -11.69 0.42 13.55
C GLY A 43 -11.56 1.70 12.70
N ARG A 44 -10.59 2.58 12.98
CA ARG A 44 -10.39 3.84 12.27
C ARG A 44 -9.56 3.65 11.00
N ASP A 45 -9.88 4.40 9.95
CA ASP A 45 -9.00 4.58 8.80
C ASP A 45 -7.76 5.39 9.24
N ALA A 46 -6.59 4.75 9.21
CA ALA A 46 -5.34 5.34 9.64
C ALA A 46 -4.79 6.42 8.70
N GLY A 47 -5.31 6.55 7.47
CA GLY A 47 -4.76 7.47 6.46
C GLY A 47 -3.64 6.86 5.61
N TYR A 48 -3.07 5.73 6.02
CA TYR A 48 -1.96 5.01 5.37
C TYR A 48 -2.18 3.49 5.42
N VAL A 49 -1.48 2.75 4.56
CA VAL A 49 -1.51 1.28 4.59
C VAL A 49 -0.83 0.78 5.84
N ILE A 50 -1.56 0.02 6.66
CA ILE A 50 -1.06 -0.50 7.92
C ILE A 50 0.08 -1.49 7.66
N PRO A 51 1.25 -1.32 8.32
CA PRO A 51 2.36 -2.25 8.16
C PRO A 51 1.99 -3.66 8.63
N SER A 52 2.28 -4.67 7.80
CA SER A 52 2.02 -6.07 8.16
C SER A 52 2.84 -6.55 9.37
N SER A 53 3.99 -5.92 9.64
CA SER A 53 4.81 -6.20 10.82
C SER A 53 4.17 -5.77 12.13
N LEU A 54 3.31 -4.75 12.10
CA LEU A 54 2.59 -4.26 13.29
C LEU A 54 1.22 -4.91 13.43
N GLY A 55 0.56 -5.24 12.31
CA GLY A 55 -0.80 -5.80 12.31
C GLY A 55 -1.90 -4.80 12.70
N MET A 56 -1.52 -3.63 13.22
CA MET A 56 -2.39 -2.52 13.63
C MET A 56 -1.74 -1.19 13.26
N CYS A 57 -2.51 -0.10 13.32
CA CYS A 57 -1.98 1.22 13.03
C CYS A 57 -0.90 1.65 14.05
N THR A 58 0.03 2.51 13.63
CA THR A 58 1.10 3.05 14.48
C THR A 58 0.56 3.65 15.78
N PRO A 59 -0.59 4.37 15.79
CA PRO A 59 -1.16 4.85 17.03
C PRO A 59 -1.53 3.79 18.06
N CYS A 60 -2.00 2.64 17.61
CA CYS A 60 -2.35 1.52 18.49
C CYS A 60 -1.10 0.76 18.93
N ALA A 61 -0.10 0.65 18.04
CA ALA A 61 1.15 -0.02 18.35
C ALA A 61 2.02 0.78 19.34
N PHE A 62 1.98 2.12 19.27
CA PHE A 62 2.79 3.03 20.08
C PHE A 62 1.93 4.19 20.62
N PRO A 63 1.06 3.95 21.62
CA PRO A 63 0.17 4.97 22.16
C PRO A 63 0.90 6.17 22.77
N ASP A 64 2.03 5.93 23.44
CA ASP A 64 2.77 6.94 24.20
C ASP A 64 3.73 7.78 23.33
N GLU A 65 4.18 7.26 22.18
CA GLU A 65 5.15 7.92 21.30
C GLU A 65 4.55 9.09 20.49
N GLN A 66 3.22 9.15 20.34
CA GLN A 66 2.54 10.24 19.64
C GLN A 66 2.51 11.55 20.46
N CYS A 67 2.76 11.47 21.77
CA CYS A 67 2.80 12.63 22.67
C CYS A 67 4.12 13.41 22.61
N ALA A 68 5.13 12.93 21.85
CA ALA A 68 6.37 13.66 21.64
C ALA A 68 6.17 14.74 20.56
N ALA A 69 5.77 15.94 20.98
CA ALA A 69 5.79 17.17 20.20
C ALA A 69 6.62 18.25 20.92
#